data_AF-A0A7Y9GFN8-F1
#
_entry.id   AF-A0A7Y9GFN8-F1
#
_cell.length_a   1.000
_cell.length_b   1.000
_cell.length_c   1.000
_cell.angle_alpha   90.00
_cell.angle_beta   90.00
_cell.angle_gamma   90.00
#
_symmetry.space_group_name_H-M   'P 1'
#
loop_
_entity.id
_entity.type
_entity.pdbx_description
1 polymer ?
#
loop_
_entity_poly.entity_id
_entity_poly.type
_entity_poly.pdbx_seq_one_letter_code
_entity_poly.pdbx_strand_id
1 'polypeptide(L)'
;MSFIGQTYGAASALLAALALIGIAATLIFQAHDTKIAREEARRIAIAELLKMAMDDPALDEAWGPVPADADPKARRQLMYINMIISEWQMSFETKALPEKRLRAISREMFSGRPGRAFWEEARQVRMGTAGSRRARRFHEILDEEYHLAPVPSPGRPRPRRPWMLFAGSAVGVLAAGGVVRRAIARRRSPG
;
A
#
# COMPACT_ATOMS: atom_id res chain seq x y z
N MET A 1 -43.04 -47.46 14.10
CA MET A 1 -42.77 -46.37 13.15
C MET A 1 -41.65 -45.42 13.63
N SER A 2 -40.56 -45.92 14.23
CA SER A 2 -39.55 -45.06 14.90
C SER A 2 -38.25 -44.83 14.11
N PHE A 3 -37.99 -45.61 13.06
CA PHE A 3 -36.70 -45.58 12.35
C PHE A 3 -36.61 -44.44 11.32
N ILE A 4 -37.76 -44.05 10.75
CA ILE A 4 -37.87 -43.02 9.73
C ILE A 4 -37.67 -41.62 10.36
N GLY A 5 -38.22 -41.35 11.55
CA GLY A 5 -38.03 -40.07 12.24
C GLY A 5 -36.60 -39.81 12.72
N GLN A 6 -35.87 -40.84 13.14
CA GLN A 6 -34.48 -40.71 13.61
C GLN A 6 -33.47 -40.47 12.48
N THR A 7 -33.65 -41.12 11.32
CA THR A 7 -32.74 -40.93 10.18
C THR A 7 -32.90 -39.54 9.55
N TYR A 8 -34.14 -39.04 9.44
CA TYR A 8 -34.38 -37.67 9.00
C TYR A 8 -33.87 -36.64 10.01
N GLY A 9 -34.02 -36.89 11.31
CA GLY A 9 -33.47 -36.02 12.37
C GLY A 9 -31.93 -35.95 12.34
N ALA A 10 -31.27 -37.10 12.22
CA ALA A 10 -29.81 -37.18 12.13
C ALA A 10 -29.27 -36.51 10.85
N ALA A 11 -29.90 -36.77 9.70
CA ALA A 11 -29.52 -36.14 8.43
C ALA A 11 -29.70 -34.62 8.46
N SER A 12 -30.80 -34.14 9.05
CA SER A 12 -31.07 -32.70 9.20
C SER A 12 -30.07 -32.02 10.13
N ALA A 13 -29.68 -32.69 11.23
CA ALA A 13 -28.67 -32.18 12.15
C ALA A 13 -27.30 -32.08 11.49
N LEU A 14 -26.91 -33.07 10.68
CA LEU A 14 -25.67 -33.04 9.90
C LEU A 14 -25.68 -31.91 8.86
N LEU A 15 -26.80 -31.72 8.15
CA LEU A 15 -26.96 -30.61 7.21
C LEU A 15 -26.90 -29.23 7.91
N ALA A 16 -27.56 -29.09 9.05
CA ALA A 16 -27.52 -27.87 9.86
C ALA A 16 -26.11 -27.58 10.38
N ALA A 17 -25.37 -28.60 10.84
CA ALA A 17 -23.99 -28.46 11.27
C ALA A 17 -23.07 -28.02 10.12
N LEU A 18 -23.22 -28.61 8.93
CA LEU A 18 -22.48 -28.20 7.73
C LEU A 18 -22.80 -26.76 7.31
N ALA A 19 -24.08 -26.37 7.36
CA ALA A 19 -24.49 -25.00 7.08
C ALA A 19 -23.88 -24.00 8.09
N LEU A 20 -23.87 -24.35 9.38
CA LEU A 20 -23.27 -23.52 10.43
C LEU A 20 -21.76 -23.33 10.22
N ILE A 21 -21.06 -24.40 9.85
CA ILE A 21 -19.63 -24.34 9.52
C ILE A 21 -19.40 -23.41 8.32
N GLY A 22 -20.24 -23.51 7.29
CA GLY A 22 -20.17 -22.63 6.12
C GLY A 22 -20.38 -21.15 6.47
N ILE A 23 -21.35 -20.85 7.33
CA ILE A 23 -21.62 -19.48 7.82
C ILE A 23 -20.43 -18.98 8.66
N ALA A 24 -19.94 -19.79 9.60
CA ALA A 24 -18.81 -19.43 10.46
C ALA A 24 -17.54 -19.15 9.65
N ALA A 25 -17.22 -20.00 8.68
CA ALA A 25 -16.10 -19.79 7.77
C ALA A 25 -16.26 -18.48 6.99
N THR A 26 -17.46 -18.21 6.47
CA THR A 26 -17.76 -16.97 5.74
C THR A 26 -17.56 -15.73 6.63
N LEU A 27 -18.03 -15.76 7.88
CA LEU A 27 -17.88 -14.65 8.83
C LEU A 27 -16.40 -14.39 9.18
N ILE A 28 -15.59 -15.44 9.30
CA ILE A 28 -14.14 -15.29 9.55
C ILE A 28 -13.46 -14.59 8.37
N PHE A 29 -13.78 -14.99 7.13
CA PHE A 29 -13.29 -14.31 5.94
C PHE A 29 -13.75 -12.84 5.89
N GLN A 30 -15.03 -12.57 6.17
CA GLN A 30 -15.56 -11.20 6.20
C GLN A 30 -14.90 -10.33 7.29
N ALA A 31 -14.63 -10.88 8.48
CA ALA A 31 -13.96 -10.16 9.55
C ALA A 31 -12.51 -9.79 9.19
N HIS A 32 -11.83 -10.64 8.42
CA HIS A 32 -10.51 -10.35 7.89
C HIS A 32 -10.55 -9.26 6.81
N ASP A 33 -11.45 -9.37 5.85
CA ASP A 33 -11.55 -8.43 4.73
C ASP A 33 -12.00 -7.04 5.18
N THR A 34 -12.91 -6.95 6.15
CA THR A 34 -13.35 -5.67 6.75
C THR A 34 -12.20 -4.93 7.44
N LYS A 35 -11.29 -5.66 8.08
CA LYS A 35 -10.10 -5.07 8.71
C LYS A 35 -9.16 -4.46 7.66
N ILE A 36 -8.92 -5.17 6.54
CA ILE A 36 -8.09 -4.68 5.44
C ILE A 36 -8.73 -3.45 4.79
N ALA A 37 -10.02 -3.55 4.46
CA ALA A 37 -10.76 -2.46 3.83
C ALA A 37 -10.77 -1.18 4.69
N ARG A 38 -10.90 -1.33 6.02
CA ARG A 38 -10.87 -0.19 6.95
C ARG A 38 -9.51 0.50 6.97
N GLU A 39 -8.43 -0.27 6.95
CA GLU A 39 -7.07 0.26 6.92
C GLU A 39 -6.76 0.96 5.60
N GLU A 40 -7.22 0.41 4.48
CA GLU A 40 -7.08 1.01 3.15
C GLU A 40 -7.88 2.32 3.04
N ALA A 41 -9.13 2.34 3.49
CA ALA A 41 -9.97 3.54 3.51
C ALA A 41 -9.35 4.67 4.36
N ARG A 42 -8.79 4.33 5.53
CA ARG A 42 -8.08 5.30 6.37
C ARG A 42 -6.89 5.93 5.65
N ARG A 43 -6.14 5.14 4.88
CA ARG A 43 -4.96 5.61 4.14
C ARG A 43 -5.32 6.50 2.97
N ILE A 44 -6.39 6.16 2.24
CA ILE A 44 -6.93 7.02 1.18
C ILE A 44 -7.31 8.38 1.76
N ALA A 45 -8.03 8.40 2.89
CA ALA A 45 -8.41 9.64 3.56
C ALA A 45 -7.19 10.48 3.98
N ILE A 46 -6.15 9.87 4.58
CA ILE A 46 -4.92 10.59 4.94
C ILE A 46 -4.21 11.14 3.70
N ALA A 47 -4.15 10.37 2.61
CA ALA A 47 -3.54 10.82 1.37
C ALA A 47 -4.31 11.99 0.72
N GLU A 48 -5.64 12.00 0.81
CA GLU A 48 -6.47 13.12 0.35
C GLU A 48 -6.25 14.38 1.19
N LEU A 49 -6.21 14.26 2.52
CA LEU A 49 -5.90 15.38 3.41
C LEU A 49 -4.51 15.97 3.12
N LEU A 50 -3.52 15.12 2.85
CA LEU A 50 -2.18 15.58 2.52
C LEU A 50 -2.12 16.30 1.17
N LYS A 51 -2.85 15.81 0.16
CA LYS A 51 -2.99 16.50 -1.13
C LYS A 51 -3.66 17.87 -0.96
N MET A 52 -4.72 17.94 -0.15
CA MET A 52 -5.42 19.19 0.14
C MET A 52 -4.48 20.23 0.81
N ALA A 53 -3.66 19.80 1.77
CA ALA A 53 -2.66 20.65 2.40
C ALA A 53 -1.52 21.06 1.44
N MET A 54 -1.20 20.23 0.44
CA MET A 54 -0.24 20.61 -0.61
C MET A 54 -0.80 21.69 -1.55
N ASP A 55 -2.11 21.69 -1.79
CA ASP A 55 -2.76 22.64 -2.70
C ASP A 55 -3.14 23.97 -2.01
N ASP A 56 -3.38 23.96 -0.69
CA ASP A 56 -3.75 25.12 0.12
C ASP A 56 -2.73 25.40 1.25
N PRO A 57 -1.93 26.49 1.15
CA PRO A 57 -0.99 26.89 2.19
C PRO A 57 -1.62 27.17 3.56
N ALA A 58 -2.89 27.57 3.63
CA ALA A 58 -3.56 27.81 4.92
C ALA A 58 -3.83 26.50 5.68
N LEU A 59 -4.08 25.41 4.94
CA LEU A 59 -4.24 24.08 5.54
C LEU A 59 -2.89 23.48 5.93
N ASP A 60 -1.82 23.87 5.26
CA ASP A 60 -0.46 23.43 5.58
C ASP A 60 -0.02 23.87 6.98
N GLU A 61 -0.35 25.09 7.40
CA GLU A 61 -0.07 25.62 8.74
C GLU A 61 -0.73 24.80 9.85
N ALA A 62 -1.89 24.18 9.58
CA ALA A 62 -2.61 23.37 10.55
C ALA A 62 -1.89 22.04 10.91
N TRP A 63 -0.93 21.60 10.10
CA TRP A 63 -0.14 20.38 10.36
C TRP A 63 1.01 20.58 11.35
N GLY A 64 1.34 21.82 11.69
CA GLY A 64 2.40 22.16 12.64
C GLY A 64 3.18 23.41 12.23
N PRO A 65 4.08 23.90 13.11
CA PRO A 65 4.80 25.14 12.88
C PRO A 65 5.61 25.06 11.58
N VAL A 66 5.26 25.94 10.64
CA VAL A 66 6.05 26.16 9.42
C VAL A 66 7.12 27.20 9.76
N PRO A 67 8.42 26.89 9.62
CA PRO A 67 9.44 27.91 9.74
C PRO A 67 9.14 29.06 8.78
N ALA A 68 9.22 30.30 9.26
CA ALA A 68 8.83 31.48 8.47
C ALA A 68 9.66 31.67 7.18
N ASP A 69 10.82 31.01 7.10
CA ASP A 69 11.75 30.99 5.96
C ASP A 69 11.66 29.72 5.10
N ALA A 70 10.72 28.81 5.39
CA ALA A 70 10.59 27.55 4.66
C ALA A 70 10.12 27.78 3.22
N ASP A 71 10.88 27.27 2.24
CA ASP A 71 10.46 27.25 0.83
C ASP A 71 9.18 26.39 0.67
N PRO A 72 8.04 26.96 0.25
CA PRO A 72 6.79 26.22 0.07
C PRO A 72 6.93 25.04 -0.89
N LYS A 73 7.84 25.14 -1.87
CA LYS A 73 8.12 24.05 -2.79
C LYS A 73 8.85 22.90 -2.10
N ALA A 74 9.86 23.20 -1.28
CA ALA A 74 10.57 22.19 -0.51
C ALA A 74 9.61 21.45 0.43
N ARG A 75 8.70 22.19 1.09
CA ARG A 75 7.69 21.60 1.98
C ARG A 75 6.76 20.62 1.26
N ARG A 76 6.20 21.00 0.10
CA ARG A 76 5.40 20.07 -0.74
C ARG A 76 6.20 18.84 -1.18
N GLN A 77 7.49 19.00 -1.47
CA GLN A 77 8.36 17.86 -1.82
C GLN A 77 8.54 16.91 -0.64
N LEU A 78 8.75 17.42 0.58
CA LEU A 78 8.87 16.60 1.78
C LEU A 78 7.58 15.81 2.05
N MET A 79 6.41 16.45 1.94
CA MET A 79 5.11 15.78 2.06
C MET A 79 4.93 14.67 1.02
N TYR A 80 5.25 14.96 -0.24
CA TYR A 80 5.16 13.99 -1.31
C TYR A 80 6.10 12.79 -1.09
N ILE A 81 7.33 13.02 -0.65
CA ILE A 81 8.29 11.97 -0.31
C ILE A 81 7.78 11.14 0.87
N ASN A 82 7.20 11.78 1.88
CA ASN A 82 6.57 11.11 3.02
C ASN A 82 5.49 10.12 2.56
N MET A 83 4.65 10.51 1.59
CA MET A 83 3.64 9.62 1.00
C MET A 83 4.28 8.43 0.28
N ILE A 84 5.28 8.66 -0.56
CA ILE A 84 5.97 7.59 -1.30
C ILE A 84 6.60 6.58 -0.33
N ILE A 85 7.35 7.05 0.67
CA ILE A 85 8.01 6.17 1.63
C ILE A 85 6.99 5.37 2.44
N SER A 86 5.84 5.97 2.78
CA SER A 86 4.77 5.27 3.50
C SER A 86 4.10 4.18 2.64
N GLU A 87 3.96 4.41 1.33
CA GLU A 87 3.51 3.40 0.38
C GLU A 87 4.53 2.27 0.24
N TRP A 88 5.82 2.59 0.06
CA TRP A 88 6.89 1.57 -0.01
C TRP A 88 6.96 0.72 1.25
N GLN A 89 6.80 1.33 2.42
CA GLN A 89 6.80 0.61 3.69
C GLN A 89 5.66 -0.42 3.70
N MET A 90 4.45 -0.01 3.32
CA MET A 90 3.31 -0.93 3.23
C MET A 90 3.60 -2.06 2.24
N SER A 91 3.99 -1.71 1.02
CA SER A 91 4.27 -2.69 -0.04
C SER A 91 5.38 -3.65 0.37
N PHE A 92 6.37 -3.19 1.13
CA PHE A 92 7.40 -4.06 1.69
C PHE A 92 6.82 -4.97 2.76
N GLU A 93 6.02 -4.45 3.69
CA GLU A 93 5.38 -5.22 4.76
C GLU A 93 4.45 -6.32 4.22
N THR A 94 3.67 -6.03 3.18
CA THR A 94 2.78 -6.99 2.50
C THR A 94 3.50 -7.92 1.51
N LYS A 95 4.83 -7.79 1.37
CA LYS A 95 5.69 -8.54 0.43
C LYS A 95 5.43 -8.24 -1.06
N ALA A 96 4.63 -7.22 -1.38
CA ALA A 96 4.45 -6.74 -2.75
C ALA A 96 5.71 -6.06 -3.31
N LEU A 97 6.56 -5.51 -2.45
CA LEU A 97 7.84 -4.89 -2.78
C LEU A 97 9.02 -5.74 -2.26
N PRO A 98 9.75 -6.45 -3.15
CA PRO A 98 10.95 -7.20 -2.76
C PRO A 98 12.09 -6.26 -2.34
N GLU A 99 12.94 -6.72 -1.41
CA GLU A 99 14.09 -5.96 -0.89
C GLU A 99 15.03 -5.45 -2.01
N LYS A 100 15.34 -6.29 -3.00
CA LYS A 100 16.20 -5.89 -4.13
C LYS A 100 15.66 -4.65 -4.85
N ARG A 101 14.34 -4.57 -5.03
CA ARG A 101 13.69 -3.41 -5.66
C ARG A 101 13.68 -2.21 -4.72
N LEU A 102 13.39 -2.43 -3.43
CA LEU A 102 13.44 -1.37 -2.42
C LEU A 102 14.81 -0.69 -2.38
N ARG A 103 15.90 -1.46 -2.44
CA ARG A 103 17.27 -0.93 -2.49
C ARG A 103 17.52 -0.06 -3.72
N ALA A 104 17.08 -0.52 -4.89
CA ALA A 104 17.25 0.23 -6.14
C ALA A 104 16.50 1.57 -6.13
N ILE A 105 15.21 1.57 -5.73
CA ILE A 105 14.38 2.79 -5.73
C ILE A 105 14.81 3.78 -4.64
N SER A 106 15.22 3.31 -3.46
CA SER A 106 15.71 4.16 -2.37
C SER A 106 17.05 4.81 -2.71
N ARG A 107 17.99 4.06 -3.31
CA ARG A 107 19.26 4.61 -3.81
C ARG A 107 19.04 5.73 -4.83
N GLU A 108 18.08 5.56 -5.73
CA GLU A 108 17.74 6.60 -6.70
C GLU A 108 17.14 7.83 -6.01
N MET A 109 16.21 7.63 -5.07
CA MET A 109 15.62 8.71 -4.27
C MET A 109 16.66 9.50 -3.47
N PHE A 110 17.57 8.82 -2.77
CA PHE A 110 18.63 9.45 -1.96
C PHE A 110 19.81 9.97 -2.79
N SER A 111 19.85 9.68 -4.09
CA SER A 111 20.70 10.47 -4.96
C SER A 111 20.18 11.92 -5.00
N GLY A 112 18.87 12.15 -4.95
CA GLY A 112 18.23 13.48 -4.95
C GLY A 112 18.43 14.29 -3.67
N ARG A 113 18.51 15.62 -3.78
CA ARG A 113 18.53 16.51 -2.61
C ARG A 113 17.26 16.41 -1.75
N PRO A 114 16.03 16.46 -2.32
CA PRO A 114 14.81 16.43 -1.50
C PRO A 114 14.66 15.12 -0.72
N GLY A 115 14.98 13.98 -1.34
CA GLY A 115 14.94 12.67 -0.70
C GLY A 115 15.91 12.55 0.48
N ARG A 116 17.12 13.09 0.34
CA ARG A 116 18.09 13.14 1.43
C ARG A 116 17.66 14.05 2.58
N ALA A 117 17.20 15.26 2.26
CA ALA A 117 16.75 16.23 3.27
C ALA A 117 15.61 15.63 4.12
N PHE A 118 14.63 15.00 3.45
CA PHE A 118 13.56 14.29 4.15
C PHE A 118 14.08 13.21 5.10
N TRP A 119 14.98 12.33 4.62
CA TRP A 119 15.46 11.23 5.45
C TRP A 119 16.30 11.71 6.63
N GLU A 120 17.09 12.77 6.43
CA GLU A 120 17.90 13.36 7.49
C GLU A 120 17.06 13.84 8.67
N GLU A 121 15.91 14.46 8.39
CA GLU A 121 14.95 14.92 9.41
C GLU A 121 14.15 13.75 10.01
N ALA A 122 13.69 12.82 9.18
CA ALA A 122 12.71 11.80 9.60
C ALA A 122 13.34 10.51 10.16
N ARG A 123 14.63 10.21 9.89
CA ARG A 123 15.23 8.89 10.17
C ARG A 123 15.10 8.45 11.63
N GLN A 124 15.35 9.36 12.57
CA GLN A 124 15.38 9.02 14.00
C GLN A 124 13.99 8.63 14.50
N VAL A 125 12.98 9.44 14.14
CA VAL A 125 11.58 9.16 14.50
C VAL A 125 11.09 7.87 13.85
N ARG A 126 11.39 7.67 12.56
CA ARG A 126 10.93 6.47 11.83
C ARG A 126 11.59 5.18 12.34
N MET A 127 12.89 5.21 12.63
CA MET A 127 13.61 4.09 13.23
C MET A 127 13.08 3.77 14.64
N GLY A 128 12.74 4.79 15.43
CA GLY A 128 12.23 4.63 16.80
C GLY A 128 10.78 4.18 16.91
N THR A 129 9.95 4.44 15.89
CA THR A 129 8.50 4.15 15.90
C THR A 129 8.12 2.85 15.18
N ALA A 130 9.09 2.07 14.73
CA ALA A 130 8.85 0.82 14.00
C ALA A 130 8.13 -0.25 14.86
N GLY A 131 6.84 -0.48 14.57
CA GLY A 131 5.99 -1.40 15.34
C GLY A 131 6.15 -2.89 15.02
N SER A 132 6.91 -3.25 13.98
CA SER A 132 7.13 -4.65 13.59
C SER A 132 8.57 -4.92 13.16
N ARG A 133 9.02 -6.18 13.23
CA ARG A 133 10.36 -6.59 12.74
C ARG A 133 10.55 -6.25 11.25
N ARG A 134 9.48 -6.36 10.45
CA ARG A 134 9.52 -6.09 9.01
C ARG A 134 9.58 -4.58 8.73
N ALA A 135 8.86 -3.77 9.50
CA ALA A 135 8.96 -2.31 9.45
C ALA A 135 10.36 -1.83 9.85
N ARG A 136 10.95 -2.43 10.88
CA ARG A 136 12.33 -2.12 11.29
C ARG A 136 13.32 -2.42 10.18
N ARG A 137 13.22 -3.60 9.56
CA ARG A 137 14.06 -3.97 8.41
C ARG A 137 13.88 -3.02 7.22
N PHE A 138 12.67 -2.54 6.97
CA PHE A 138 12.43 -1.52 5.94
C PHE A 138 13.23 -0.24 6.21
N HIS A 139 13.18 0.29 7.43
CA HIS A 139 13.92 1.50 7.79
C HIS A 139 15.43 1.30 7.77
N GLU A 140 15.93 0.14 8.21
CA GLU A 140 17.35 -0.22 8.08
C GLU A 140 17.81 -0.18 6.62
N ILE A 141 17.05 -0.76 5.70
CA ILE A 141 17.40 -0.75 4.26
C ILE A 141 17.45 0.68 3.72
N LEU A 142 16.49 1.53 4.08
CA LEU A 142 16.50 2.93 3.68
C LEU A 142 17.74 3.65 4.23
N ASP A 143 18.08 3.42 5.49
CA ASP A 143 19.23 4.06 6.12
C ASP A 143 20.56 3.61 5.50
N GLU A 144 20.71 2.31 5.24
CA GLU A 144 21.83 1.74 4.50
C GLU A 144 21.99 2.41 3.12
N GLU A 145 20.91 2.50 2.33
CA GLU A 145 20.97 3.11 0.99
C GLU A 145 21.16 4.64 1.03
N TYR A 146 20.69 5.32 2.08
CA TYR A 146 20.98 6.74 2.33
C TYR A 146 22.49 6.96 2.54
N HIS A 147 23.15 6.08 3.30
CA HIS A 147 24.59 6.18 3.51
C HIS A 147 25.41 5.80 2.27
N LEU A 148 24.94 4.83 1.47
CA LEU A 148 25.62 4.39 0.25
C LEU A 148 25.41 5.31 -0.96
N ALA A 149 24.32 6.09 -1.00
CA ALA A 149 24.04 6.96 -2.13
C ALA A 149 25.08 8.08 -2.25
N PRO A 150 25.49 8.49 -3.47
CA PRO A 150 26.39 9.62 -3.63
C PRO A 150 25.73 10.93 -3.18
N VAL A 151 26.48 11.79 -2.51
CA VAL A 151 26.00 13.12 -2.11
C VAL A 151 25.76 13.96 -3.37
N PRO A 152 24.56 14.54 -3.57
CA PRO A 152 24.26 15.35 -4.74
C PRO A 152 25.09 16.64 -4.76
N SER A 153 25.98 16.76 -5.75
CA SER A 153 26.76 17.98 -6.00
C SER A 153 25.85 19.18 -6.30
N PRO A 154 26.10 20.36 -5.70
CA PRO A 154 25.51 21.60 -6.18
C PRO A 154 25.90 21.83 -7.64
N GLY A 155 24.93 21.97 -8.55
CA GLY A 155 25.18 22.52 -9.89
C GLY A 155 25.24 21.57 -11.08
N ARG A 156 25.11 20.24 -10.94
CA ARG A 156 24.94 19.35 -12.11
C ARG A 156 23.47 18.94 -12.30
N PRO A 157 22.79 19.40 -13.38
CA PRO A 157 21.52 18.83 -13.79
C PRO A 157 21.73 17.33 -14.03
N ARG A 158 20.90 16.48 -13.41
CA ARG A 158 21.00 15.04 -13.64
C ARG A 158 20.48 14.71 -15.04
N PRO A 159 21.19 13.86 -15.81
CA PRO A 159 20.60 13.29 -17.02
C PRO A 159 19.32 12.55 -16.63
N ARG A 160 18.19 12.87 -17.28
CA ARG A 160 16.91 12.16 -17.09
C ARG A 160 17.13 10.71 -17.49
N ARG A 161 17.23 9.81 -16.52
CA ARG A 161 17.23 8.37 -16.79
C ARG A 161 15.83 7.97 -17.27
N PRO A 162 15.68 7.23 -18.38
CA PRO A 162 14.37 6.81 -18.85
C PRO A 162 13.73 5.89 -17.81
N TRP A 163 12.57 6.31 -17.31
CA TRP A 163 11.73 5.68 -16.29
C TRP A 163 11.30 4.23 -16.59
N MET A 164 11.58 3.74 -17.81
CA MET A 164 11.20 2.41 -18.30
C MET A 164 11.79 1.25 -17.48
N LEU A 165 12.82 1.49 -16.66
CA LEU A 165 13.38 0.46 -15.75
C LEU A 165 12.60 0.29 -14.43
N PHE A 166 11.69 1.22 -14.09
CA PHE A 166 10.90 1.15 -12.84
C PHE A 166 9.48 0.61 -13.02
N ALA A 167 9.01 0.45 -14.27
CA ALA A 167 7.67 -0.05 -14.61
C ALA A 167 7.56 -1.60 -14.64
N GLY A 168 8.52 -2.32 -14.05
CA GLY A 168 8.48 -3.77 -13.94
C GLY A 168 7.64 -4.24 -12.76
N SER A 169 6.31 -4.10 -12.85
CA SER A 169 5.26 -4.99 -12.29
C SER A 169 3.95 -4.24 -12.05
N ALA A 170 3.38 -3.64 -13.09
CA ALA A 170 1.98 -3.18 -13.09
C ALA A 170 1.21 -3.75 -14.28
N VAL A 171 1.53 -4.99 -14.70
CA VAL A 171 0.74 -5.72 -15.69
C VAL A 171 0.30 -7.02 -15.04
N GLY A 172 -0.96 -7.06 -14.61
CA GLY A 172 -1.52 -8.26 -14.01
C GLY A 172 -2.98 -8.22 -13.57
N VAL A 173 -3.80 -7.24 -13.98
CA VAL A 173 -5.26 -7.31 -13.76
C VAL A 173 -6.02 -6.64 -14.90
N LEU A 174 -6.11 -7.26 -16.09
CA LEU A 174 -7.10 -6.87 -17.11
C LEU A 174 -7.51 -7.97 -18.11
N ALA A 175 -7.58 -9.25 -17.69
CA ALA A 175 -8.10 -10.29 -18.58
C ALA A 175 -8.89 -11.41 -17.86
N ALA A 176 -9.93 -11.04 -17.10
CA ALA A 176 -10.91 -12.02 -16.62
C ALA A 176 -12.38 -11.59 -16.83
N GLY A 177 -12.64 -10.51 -17.58
CA GLY A 177 -14.01 -10.04 -17.86
C GLY A 177 -14.63 -10.51 -19.19
N GLY A 178 -13.82 -11.02 -20.13
CA GLY A 178 -14.25 -11.26 -21.52
C GLY A 178 -14.90 -12.63 -21.80
N VAL A 179 -14.65 -13.64 -20.96
CA VAL A 179 -15.03 -15.03 -21.30
C VAL A 179 -16.46 -15.37 -20.88
N VAL A 180 -17.02 -14.71 -19.86
CA VAL A 180 -18.37 -15.02 -19.35
C VAL A 180 -19.48 -14.50 -20.28
N ARG A 181 -19.23 -13.44 -21.05
CA ARG A 181 -20.26 -12.83 -21.90
C ARG A 181 -20.54 -13.60 -23.19
N ARG A 182 -19.63 -14.48 -23.63
CA ARG A 182 -19.78 -15.27 -24.88
C ARG A 182 -20.49 -16.62 -24.67
N ALA A 183 -20.57 -17.12 -23.43
CA ALA A 183 -21.27 -18.36 -23.10
C ALA A 183 -22.79 -18.17 -22.94
N ILE A 184 -23.24 -16.97 -22.54
CA ILE A 184 -24.67 -16.69 -22.30
C ILE A 184 -25.41 -16.32 -23.60
N ALA A 185 -24.71 -15.80 -24.61
CA ALA A 185 -25.30 -15.43 -25.90
C ALA A 185 -25.63 -16.63 -26.82
N ARG A 186 -25.11 -17.84 -26.54
CA ARG A 186 -25.39 -19.04 -27.35
C ARG A 186 -26.59 -19.88 -26.87
N ARG A 187 -27.27 -19.49 -25.79
CA ARG A 187 -28.45 -20.20 -25.25
C ARG A 187 -29.79 -19.50 -25.46
N ARG A 188 -29.82 -18.41 -26.24
CA ARG A 188 -31.08 -17.72 -26.59
C ARG A 188 -31.14 -17.38 -28.07
N SER A 189 -31.46 -18.39 -28.87
CA SER A 189 -32.24 -18.22 -30.10
C SER A 189 -33.30 -19.33 -30.14
N PRO A 190 -34.59 -18.97 -30.06
CA PRO A 190 -35.71 -19.84 -30.41
C PRO A 190 -36.00 -19.71 -31.92
N GLY A 191 -36.41 -20.82 -32.55
CA GLY A 191 -36.76 -20.89 -33.96
C GLY A 191 -36.22 -22.17 -34.58
#